data_AF-R7ZDC1-F1
#
_entry.id   AF-R7ZDC1-F1
#
_cell.length_a   1.000
_cell.length_b   1.000
_cell.length_c   1.000
_cell.angle_alpha   90.00
_cell.angle_beta   90.00
_cell.angle_gamma   90.00
#
_symmetry.space_group_name_H-M   'P 1'
#
loop_
_entity.id
_entity.type
_entity.pdbx_description
1 polymer ?
#
loop_
_entity_poly.entity_id
_entity_poly.type
_entity_poly.pdbx_seq_one_letter_code
_entity_poly.pdbx_strand_id
1 'polypeptide(L)'
;MYIKPTSIALELLLSKRDMNNYAFLGMKFTPENIKSLNIRVNTSLDLDEILSDNIAMKSDTIFLGIPNEYAEAIIDTTNKVVREHSLFPCGDLEFFMGAHGEIGSSKFSFSKVTEILLKLLIIEAENKSINQIENLVKSGL
;
A
#
# COMPACT_ATOMS: atom_id res chain seq x y z
N MET A 1 -19.13 9.68 5.55
CA MET A 1 -18.19 8.91 6.41
C MET A 1 -17.09 9.86 6.85
N TYR A 2 -16.85 10.01 8.16
CA TYR A 2 -15.78 10.87 8.67
C TYR A 2 -14.59 9.99 9.06
N ILE A 3 -13.49 10.11 8.33
CA ILE A 3 -12.23 9.41 8.65
C ILE A 3 -11.30 10.42 9.31
N LYS A 4 -10.72 10.06 10.47
CA LYS A 4 -9.71 10.88 11.14
C LYS A 4 -8.40 10.84 10.34
N PRO A 5 -7.51 11.84 10.48
CA PRO A 5 -6.15 11.73 9.94
C PRO A 5 -5.53 10.38 10.34
N THR A 6 -5.07 9.63 9.35
CA THR A 6 -4.67 8.23 9.53
C THR A 6 -3.37 7.97 8.79
N SER A 7 -2.48 7.18 9.39
CA SER A 7 -1.28 6.68 8.72
C SER A 7 -1.21 5.17 8.92
N ILE A 8 -1.00 4.44 7.82
CA ILE A 8 -0.96 2.98 7.81
C ILE A 8 0.23 2.58 6.92
N ALA A 9 1.04 1.66 7.41
CA ALA A 9 2.03 0.98 6.60
C ALA A 9 1.76 -0.52 6.63
N LEU A 10 2.07 -1.17 5.51
CA LEU A 10 1.93 -2.61 5.37
C LEU A 10 3.16 -3.15 4.63
N GLU A 11 3.77 -4.15 5.25
CA GLU A 11 4.78 -4.98 4.64
C GLU A 11 4.15 -6.33 4.29
N LEU A 12 4.31 -6.76 3.04
CA LEU A 12 3.66 -7.97 2.53
C LEU A 12 4.67 -8.81 1.77
N LEU A 13 4.76 -10.08 2.16
CA LEU A 13 5.43 -11.12 1.40
C LEU A 13 4.38 -12.11 0.88
N LEU A 14 4.23 -12.15 -0.44
CA LEU A 14 3.38 -13.10 -1.15
C LEU A 14 4.24 -14.24 -1.67
N SER A 15 4.19 -15.38 -0.98
CA SER A 15 4.85 -16.62 -1.40
C SER A 15 3.83 -17.57 -2.03
N LYS A 16 3.61 -17.47 -3.34
CA LYS A 16 2.87 -18.48 -4.13
C LYS A 16 3.88 -19.24 -4.99
N ARG A 17 4.15 -20.51 -4.63
CA ARG A 17 5.09 -21.39 -5.35
C ARG A 17 6.48 -20.74 -5.49
N ASP A 18 6.97 -20.57 -6.71
CA ASP A 18 8.32 -20.09 -7.04
C ASP A 18 8.42 -18.56 -7.23
N MET A 19 7.32 -17.82 -7.00
CA MET A 19 7.31 -16.36 -7.08
C MET A 19 7.25 -15.76 -5.68
N ASN A 20 8.32 -15.05 -5.32
CA ASN A 20 8.36 -14.22 -4.13
C ASN A 20 8.00 -12.80 -4.55
N ASN A 21 6.90 -12.30 -4.00
CA ASN A 21 6.35 -10.98 -4.28
C ASN A 21 6.33 -10.18 -2.98
N TYR A 22 7.40 -9.43 -2.73
CA TYR A 22 7.58 -8.52 -1.63
C TYR A 22 7.11 -7.11 -2.01
N ALA A 23 6.45 -6.44 -1.09
CA ALA A 23 6.28 -4.99 -1.15
C ALA A 23 6.10 -4.42 0.27
N PHE A 24 6.73 -3.28 0.51
CA PHE A 24 6.44 -2.43 1.65
C PHE A 24 5.90 -1.10 1.14
N LEU A 25 4.80 -0.64 1.74
CA LEU A 25 4.18 0.63 1.37
C LEU A 25 3.53 1.25 2.59
N GLY A 26 3.71 2.56 2.75
CA GLY A 26 3.02 3.36 3.74
C GLY A 26 2.29 4.53 3.13
N MET A 27 1.11 4.79 3.66
CA MET A 27 0.24 5.87 3.24
C MET A 27 -0.25 6.69 4.41
N LYS A 28 -0.52 7.96 4.12
CA LYS A 28 -1.14 8.93 5.01
C LYS A 28 -2.39 9.47 4.33
N PHE A 29 -3.48 9.48 5.08
CA PHE A 29 -4.73 10.10 4.68
C PHE A 29 -5.02 11.30 5.58
N THR A 30 -5.26 12.45 4.96
CA THR A 30 -5.68 13.68 5.65
C THR A 30 -7.07 14.07 5.14
N PRO A 31 -8.12 13.96 5.97
CA PRO A 31 -9.46 14.39 5.57
C PRO A 31 -9.47 15.90 5.34
N GLU A 32 -10.08 16.33 4.24
CA GLU A 32 -10.28 17.75 3.96
C GLU A 32 -11.74 18.04 3.61
N ASN A 33 -12.17 19.29 3.83
CA ASN A 33 -13.50 19.75 3.43
C ASN A 33 -13.53 20.14 1.94
N ILE A 34 -13.02 19.25 1.08
CA ILE A 34 -13.01 19.38 -0.38
C ILE A 34 -13.90 18.31 -1.01
N LYS A 35 -14.26 18.49 -2.29
CA LYS A 35 -15.10 17.54 -3.04
C LYS A 35 -14.30 16.55 -3.90
N SER A 36 -13.00 16.45 -3.67
CA SER A 36 -12.09 15.61 -4.45
C SER A 36 -11.18 14.78 -3.53
N LEU A 37 -10.66 13.69 -4.08
CA LEU A 37 -9.55 12.94 -3.51
C LEU A 37 -8.29 13.29 -4.31
N ASN A 38 -7.28 13.86 -3.66
CA ASN A 38 -5.99 14.09 -4.27
C ASN A 38 -5.07 12.89 -3.95
N ILE A 39 -4.48 12.28 -4.96
CA ILE A 39 -3.60 11.13 -4.82
C ILE A 39 -2.17 11.56 -5.15
N ARG A 40 -1.24 11.33 -4.23
CA ARG A 40 0.20 11.58 -4.44
C ARG A 40 1.01 10.33 -4.10
N VAL A 41 2.01 10.04 -4.92
CA VAL A 41 2.98 8.97 -4.67
C VAL A 41 4.36 9.59 -4.73
N ASN A 42 5.10 9.51 -3.63
CA ASN A 42 6.47 10.01 -3.56
C ASN A 42 7.39 8.89 -4.08
N THR A 43 8.00 9.13 -5.24
CA THR A 43 8.88 8.16 -5.87
C THR A 43 10.35 8.42 -5.55
N SER A 44 11.15 7.36 -5.62
CA SER A 44 12.61 7.43 -5.55
C SER A 44 13.20 6.86 -6.84
N LEU A 45 14.31 7.45 -7.28
CA LEU A 45 15.09 6.95 -8.40
C LEU A 45 16.32 6.14 -7.94
N ASP A 46 16.74 6.36 -6.69
CA ASP A 46 18.01 5.86 -6.19
C ASP A 46 17.80 4.58 -5.37
N LEU A 47 18.59 3.54 -5.69
CA LEU A 47 18.66 2.26 -4.99
C LEU A 47 19.74 2.28 -3.89
N ASP A 48 20.13 3.46 -3.42
CA ASP A 48 21.35 3.60 -2.60
C ASP A 48 21.12 3.20 -1.13
N GLU A 49 19.87 3.18 -0.67
CA GLU A 49 19.54 2.88 0.73
C GLU A 49 18.89 1.50 0.86
N ILE A 50 19.54 0.61 1.62
CA ILE A 50 19.09 -0.77 1.87
C ILE A 50 18.31 -0.84 3.19
N LEU A 51 17.13 -1.45 3.16
CA LEU A 51 16.35 -1.77 4.35
C LEU A 51 16.76 -3.14 4.90
N SER A 52 17.55 -3.17 5.97
CA SER A 52 18.05 -4.42 6.56
C SER A 52 17.03 -5.19 7.41
N ASP A 53 16.07 -4.49 8.01
CA ASP A 53 15.01 -5.10 8.82
C ASP A 53 13.74 -5.20 7.99
N ASN A 54 13.54 -6.38 7.37
CA ASN A 54 12.43 -6.64 6.46
C ASN A 54 11.99 -8.12 6.55
N ILE A 55 10.78 -8.40 6.08
CA ILE A 55 10.22 -9.77 6.05
C ILE A 55 10.48 -10.50 4.74
N ALA A 56 11.26 -9.94 3.82
CA ALA A 56 11.50 -10.51 2.51
C ALA A 56 12.37 -11.77 2.57
N MET A 57 12.55 -12.40 1.40
CA MET A 57 13.49 -13.51 1.27
C MET A 57 14.92 -13.07 1.61
N LYS A 58 15.64 -13.87 2.39
CA LYS A 58 17.05 -13.58 2.74
C LYS A 58 18.00 -13.44 1.54
N SER A 59 17.61 -13.96 0.38
CA SER A 59 18.40 -13.90 -0.85
C SER A 59 18.14 -12.64 -1.68
N ASP A 60 17.17 -11.81 -1.30
CA ASP A 60 16.79 -10.59 -2.01
C ASP A 60 17.32 -9.35 -1.28
N THR A 61 17.74 -8.35 -2.03
CA THR A 61 18.19 -7.06 -1.48
C THR A 61 17.01 -6.12 -1.48
N ILE A 62 16.68 -5.55 -0.33
CA ILE A 62 15.54 -4.64 -0.20
C ILE A 62 16.03 -3.20 -0.20
N PHE A 63 15.56 -2.42 -1.17
CA PHE A 63 15.87 -1.01 -1.33
C PHE A 63 14.71 -0.14 -0.84
N LEU A 64 15.03 0.98 -0.20
CA LEU A 64 14.05 1.95 0.24
C LEU A 64 13.50 2.79 -0.92
N GLY A 65 12.24 3.14 -0.78
CA GLY A 65 11.49 3.98 -1.69
C GLY A 65 10.67 3.23 -2.73
N ILE A 66 10.00 4.00 -3.57
CA ILE A 66 8.99 3.54 -4.54
C ILE A 66 9.49 3.87 -5.95
N PRO A 67 9.92 2.86 -6.73
CA PRO A 67 10.22 3.02 -8.15
C PRO A 67 9.03 3.57 -8.93
N ASN A 68 9.31 4.40 -9.95
CA ASN A 68 8.27 4.99 -10.80
C ASN A 68 7.32 3.94 -11.40
N GLU A 69 7.85 2.78 -11.79
CA GLU A 69 7.06 1.68 -12.33
C GLU A 69 6.01 1.12 -11.34
N TYR A 70 6.29 1.17 -10.04
CA TYR A 70 5.35 0.74 -9.01
C TYR A 70 4.40 1.87 -8.60
N ALA A 71 4.82 3.13 -8.75
CA ALA A 71 3.94 4.29 -8.55
C ALA A 71 2.74 4.29 -9.49
N GLU A 72 2.94 3.93 -10.76
CA GLU A 72 1.84 3.72 -11.71
C GLU A 72 0.84 2.68 -11.20
N ALA A 73 1.34 1.53 -10.73
CA ALA A 73 0.51 0.45 -10.20
C ALA A 73 -0.28 0.88 -8.95
N ILE A 74 0.33 1.67 -8.07
CA ILE A 74 -0.33 2.26 -6.90
C ILE A 74 -1.47 3.18 -7.34
N ILE A 75 -1.23 4.10 -8.29
CA ILE A 75 -2.23 5.05 -8.78
C ILE A 75 -3.40 4.32 -9.44
N ASP A 76 -3.12 3.38 -10.34
CA ASP A 76 -4.14 2.62 -11.05
C ASP A 76 -5.02 1.82 -10.09
N THR A 77 -4.39 1.18 -9.10
CA THR A 77 -5.10 0.41 -8.07
C THR A 77 -5.94 1.33 -7.19
N THR A 78 -5.40 2.48 -6.80
CA THR A 78 -6.14 3.48 -6.00
C THR A 78 -7.38 3.95 -6.75
N ASN A 79 -7.22 4.34 -8.01
CA ASN A 79 -8.33 4.75 -8.86
C ASN A 79 -9.38 3.65 -9.02
N LYS A 80 -8.95 2.39 -9.16
CA LYS A 80 -9.86 1.23 -9.20
C LYS A 80 -10.67 1.11 -7.92
N VAL A 81 -10.01 1.06 -6.76
CA VAL A 81 -10.67 0.91 -5.45
C VAL A 81 -11.62 2.07 -5.17
N VAL A 82 -11.21 3.30 -5.46
CA VAL A 82 -12.06 4.49 -5.27
C VAL A 82 -13.32 4.42 -6.15
N ARG A 83 -13.23 3.94 -7.39
CA ARG A 83 -14.40 3.73 -8.25
C ARG A 83 -15.32 2.61 -7.74
N GLU A 84 -14.75 1.55 -7.19
CA GLU A 84 -15.50 0.42 -6.62
C GLU A 84 -16.18 0.78 -5.29
N HIS A 85 -15.68 1.79 -4.58
CA HIS A 85 -16.21 2.28 -3.31
C HIS A 85 -16.77 3.70 -3.46
N SER A 86 -18.05 3.83 -3.85
CA SER A 86 -18.72 5.11 -4.10
C SER A 86 -18.75 6.10 -2.91
N LEU A 87 -18.44 5.63 -1.69
CA LEU A 87 -18.37 6.42 -0.46
C LEU A 87 -16.94 6.63 0.04
N PHE A 88 -15.92 6.43 -0.80
CA PHE A 88 -14.53 6.70 -0.44
C PHE A 88 -14.36 8.16 0.04
N PRO A 89 -13.67 8.41 1.15
CA PRO A 89 -13.55 9.76 1.72
C PRO A 89 -12.78 10.73 0.79
N CYS A 90 -13.19 12.00 0.80
CA CYS A 90 -12.45 13.08 0.13
C CYS A 90 -11.33 13.62 1.04
N GLY A 91 -10.28 14.16 0.43
CA GLY A 91 -9.09 14.65 1.12
C GLY A 91 -7.80 14.34 0.37
N ASP A 92 -6.69 14.34 1.10
CA ASP A 92 -5.36 14.05 0.57
C ASP A 92 -4.93 12.64 0.97
N LEU A 93 -4.61 11.82 -0.03
CA LEU A 93 -4.01 10.50 0.12
C LEU A 93 -2.60 10.52 -0.43
N GLU A 94 -1.61 10.33 0.44
CA GLU A 94 -0.19 10.35 0.11
C GLU A 94 0.45 9.00 0.41
N PHE A 95 1.06 8.38 -0.60
CA PHE A 95 1.95 7.25 -0.43
C PHE A 95 3.37 7.80 -0.28
N PHE A 96 3.84 7.86 0.98
CA PHE A 96 5.02 8.64 1.36
C PHE A 96 6.26 7.77 1.65
N MET A 97 6.08 6.46 1.79
CA MET A 97 7.17 5.53 2.09
C MET A 97 6.92 4.20 1.37
N GLY A 98 7.99 3.52 1.00
CA GLY A 98 7.92 2.16 0.50
C GLY A 98 9.29 1.50 0.53
N ALA A 99 9.31 0.21 0.24
CA ALA A 99 10.53 -0.54 -0.01
C ALA A 99 10.20 -1.67 -1.00
N HIS A 100 11.19 -2.03 -1.79
CA HIS A 100 11.06 -3.03 -2.84
C HIS A 100 12.29 -3.92 -2.90
N GLY A 101 12.08 -5.18 -3.25
CA GLY A 101 13.15 -6.11 -3.54
C GLY A 101 13.74 -5.86 -4.92
N GLU A 102 15.04 -6.06 -5.05
CA GLU A 102 15.77 -6.05 -6.31
C GLU A 102 15.15 -7.03 -7.31
N ILE A 103 14.76 -8.21 -6.82
CA ILE A 103 14.23 -9.31 -7.64
C ILE A 103 12.79 -9.63 -7.24
N GLY A 104 12.49 -9.58 -5.94
CA GLY A 104 11.25 -10.08 -5.37
C GLY A 104 10.10 -9.08 -5.41
N SER A 105 10.23 -7.90 -5.99
CA SER A 105 9.11 -6.94 -6.11
C SER A 105 8.53 -6.89 -7.51
N SER A 106 7.26 -6.48 -7.58
CA SER A 106 6.57 -6.31 -8.85
C SER A 106 5.40 -5.32 -8.74
N LYS A 107 4.91 -4.83 -9.88
CA LYS A 107 3.65 -4.07 -9.95
C LYS A 107 2.49 -4.80 -9.26
N PHE A 108 2.44 -6.13 -9.36
CA PHE A 108 1.40 -6.94 -8.72
C PHE A 108 1.47 -6.86 -7.18
N SER A 109 2.66 -7.00 -6.60
CA SER A 109 2.85 -6.90 -5.14
C SER A 109 2.43 -5.52 -4.60
N PHE A 110 2.82 -4.45 -5.28
CA PHE A 110 2.45 -3.07 -4.92
C PHE A 110 0.95 -2.79 -5.10
N SER A 111 0.32 -3.31 -6.16
CA SER A 111 -1.15 -3.27 -6.30
C SER A 111 -1.83 -3.97 -5.13
N LYS A 112 -1.35 -5.13 -4.70
CA LYS A 112 -1.97 -5.88 -3.59
C LYS A 112 -1.84 -5.16 -2.25
N VAL A 113 -0.66 -4.63 -1.94
CA VAL A 113 -0.47 -3.83 -0.73
C VAL A 113 -1.36 -2.58 -0.76
N THR A 114 -1.44 -1.89 -1.91
CA THR A 114 -2.30 -0.72 -2.09
C THR A 114 -3.77 -1.04 -1.84
N GLU A 115 -4.27 -2.13 -2.44
CA GLU A 115 -5.66 -2.58 -2.28
C GLU A 115 -5.99 -2.84 -0.79
N ILE A 116 -5.10 -3.54 -0.07
CA ILE A 116 -5.30 -3.85 1.35
C ILE A 116 -5.27 -2.57 2.19
N LEU A 117 -4.29 -1.69 1.97
CA LEU A 117 -4.17 -0.43 2.71
C LEU A 117 -5.43 0.43 2.58
N LEU A 118 -5.93 0.62 1.35
CA LEU A 118 -7.13 1.42 1.10
C LEU A 118 -8.37 0.82 1.76
N LYS A 119 -8.51 -0.50 1.70
CA LYS A 119 -9.58 -1.20 2.40
C LYS A 119 -9.47 -1.04 3.93
N LEU A 120 -8.26 -1.10 4.50
CA LEU A 120 -8.02 -0.87 5.93
C LEU A 120 -8.30 0.57 6.37
N LEU A 121 -8.13 1.55 5.47
CA LEU A 121 -8.48 2.94 5.73
C LEU A 121 -9.99 3.13 5.85
N ILE A 122 -10.77 2.46 4.99
CA ILE A 122 -12.23 2.63 4.93
C ILE A 122 -13.02 1.71 5.88
N ILE A 123 -12.39 0.70 6.49
CA ILE A 123 -13.03 -0.07 7.55
C ILE A 123 -13.09 0.77 8.83
N GLU A 124 -14.29 0.95 9.37
CA GLU A 124 -14.56 1.75 10.57
C GLU A 124 -13.55 1.43 11.69
N ALA A 125 -12.84 2.47 12.15
CA ALA A 125 -11.71 2.34 13.06
C ALA A 125 -12.09 1.78 14.45
N GLU A 126 -13.38 1.71 14.79
CA GLU A 126 -13.86 1.35 16.13
C GLU A 126 -14.15 -0.15 16.31
N ASN A 127 -14.13 -0.96 15.24
CA ASN A 127 -14.35 -2.41 15.31
C ASN A 127 -13.27 -3.18 14.54
N LYS A 128 -12.00 -2.96 14.87
CA LYS A 128 -10.88 -3.71 14.29
C LYS A 128 -10.59 -4.98 15.10
N SER A 129 -11.40 -6.02 14.94
CA SER A 129 -10.97 -7.34 15.40
C SER A 129 -9.88 -7.87 14.46
N ILE A 130 -8.86 -8.55 15.02
CA ILE A 130 -7.78 -9.19 14.25
C ILE A 130 -8.37 -10.08 13.14
N ASN A 131 -9.47 -10.79 13.44
CA ASN A 131 -10.15 -11.67 12.51
C ASN A 131 -10.68 -10.96 11.25
N GLN A 132 -11.19 -9.73 11.38
CA GLN A 132 -11.68 -8.95 10.23
C GLN A 132 -10.52 -8.48 9.34
N ILE A 133 -9.41 -8.07 9.96
CA ILE A 133 -8.19 -7.69 9.23
C ILE A 133 -7.64 -8.91 8.49
N GLU A 134 -7.55 -10.07 9.15
CA GLU A 134 -7.10 -11.31 8.53
C GLU A 134 -7.98 -11.72 7.33
N ASN A 135 -9.30 -11.65 7.48
CA ASN A 135 -10.22 -11.99 6.40
C ASN A 135 -10.07 -11.04 5.22
N LEU A 136 -9.83 -9.76 5.48
CA LEU A 136 -9.60 -8.80 4.41
C LEU A 136 -8.33 -9.10 3.63
N VAL A 137 -7.23 -9.35 4.35
CA VAL A 137 -5.96 -9.73 3.74
C VAL A 137 -6.15 -11.01 2.94
N LYS A 138 -6.76 -12.06 3.51
CA LYS A 138 -7.04 -13.33 2.81
C LYS A 138 -7.93 -13.16 1.57
N SER A 139 -8.92 -12.27 1.60
CA SER A 139 -9.80 -12.00 0.45
C SER A 139 -9.12 -11.25 -0.70
N GLY A 140 -7.99 -10.58 -0.41
CA GLY A 140 -7.18 -9.89 -1.40
C GLY A 140 -6.12 -10.76 -2.08
N LEU A 141 -5.89 -12.00 -1.61
CA LEU A 141 -4.83 -12.93 -2.06
C LEU A 141 -5.31 -13.96 -3.10
#